data_AF-A0A2V9ZLF8-F1
#
_entry.id   AF-A0A2V9ZLF8-F1
#
_cell.length_a   1.000
_cell.length_b   1.000
_cell.length_c   1.000
_cell.angle_alpha   90.00
_cell.angle_beta   90.00
_cell.angle_gamma   90.00
#
_symmetry.space_group_name_H-M   'P 1'
#
loop_
_entity.id
_entity.type
_entity.pdbx_description
1 polymer ?
#
loop_
_entity_poly.entity_id
_entity_poly.type
_entity_poly.pdbx_seq_one_letter_code
_entity_poly.pdbx_strand_id
1 'polypeptide(L)'
;MVVVGVSVCALYWWRAGGSETLQQLLTPRFQVVSIDFSEQRMVLRQSNRTYTVNCDDACRDFAVGRSYRAMDRGSDLEIRVGGQRIRCPIIKIEVRFDVRPGGVG
;
A
#
# COMPACT_ATOMS: atom_id res chain seq x y z
N MET A 1 -8.85 31.26 43.23
CA MET A 1 -7.88 30.85 42.21
C MET A 1 -7.94 29.34 42.08
N VAL A 2 -8.28 28.81 40.91
CA VAL A 2 -7.71 27.64 40.20
C VAL A 2 -8.74 27.29 39.12
N VAL A 3 -8.64 27.98 37.97
CA VAL A 3 -9.30 27.58 36.73
C VAL A 3 -8.16 27.20 35.78
N VAL A 4 -7.54 26.06 36.04
CA VAL A 4 -6.43 25.52 35.23
C VAL A 4 -6.69 24.04 35.03
N GLY A 5 -7.81 23.69 34.41
CA GLY A 5 -8.21 22.28 34.22
C GLY A 5 -8.80 21.95 32.86
N VAL A 6 -9.11 22.95 32.03
CA VAL A 6 -9.89 22.73 30.78
C VAL A 6 -9.01 22.78 29.53
N SER A 7 -7.83 23.39 29.59
CA SER A 7 -7.00 23.65 28.39
C SER A 7 -6.10 22.49 27.97
N VAL A 8 -5.83 21.51 28.85
CA VAL A 8 -4.87 20.42 28.55
C VAL A 8 -5.55 19.23 27.84
N CYS A 9 -6.84 18.99 28.10
CA CYS A 9 -7.55 17.86 27.48
C CYS A 9 -7.85 18.08 25.99
N ALA A 10 -8.06 19.32 25.55
CA ALA A 10 -8.35 19.62 24.15
C ALA A 10 -7.15 19.37 23.21
N LEU A 11 -5.92 19.54 23.71
CA LEU A 11 -4.68 19.33 22.95
C LEU A 11 -4.33 17.85 22.75
N TYR A 12 -4.76 16.97 23.66
CA TYR A 12 -4.50 15.52 23.54
C TYR A 12 -5.39 14.84 22.49
N TRP A 13 -6.60 15.34 22.26
CA TRP A 13 -7.52 14.77 21.26
C TRP A 13 -7.12 15.08 19.81
N TRP A 14 -6.44 16.20 19.56
CA TRP A 14 -5.97 16.55 18.22
C TRP A 14 -4.76 15.73 17.74
N ARG A 15 -3.96 15.21 18.66
CA ARG A 15 -2.74 14.46 18.30
C ARG A 15 -2.98 12.98 17.99
N ALA A 16 -4.05 12.39 18.52
CA ALA A 16 -4.31 10.96 18.35
C ALA A 16 -5.15 10.61 17.11
N GLY A 17 -6.17 11.40 16.75
CA GLY A 17 -7.13 11.02 15.69
C GLY A 17 -6.80 11.49 14.27
N GLY A 18 -6.00 12.55 14.11
CA GLY A 18 -5.72 13.15 12.79
C GLY A 18 -4.74 12.34 11.93
N SER A 19 -3.74 11.73 12.56
CA SER A 19 -2.69 10.97 11.88
C SER A 19 -3.20 9.67 11.25
N GLU A 20 -4.06 8.95 11.96
CA GLU A 20 -4.64 7.69 11.49
C GLU A 20 -5.56 7.90 10.27
N THR A 21 -6.30 9.01 10.25
CA THR A 21 -7.20 9.36 9.14
C THR A 21 -6.43 9.76 7.89
N LEU A 22 -5.33 10.50 8.03
CA LEU A 22 -4.46 10.90 6.90
C LEU A 22 -3.73 9.72 6.27
N GLN A 23 -3.22 8.78 7.08
CA GLN A 23 -2.56 7.58 6.56
C GLN A 23 -3.50 6.70 5.73
N GLN A 24 -4.78 6.61 6.10
CA GLN A 24 -5.77 5.88 5.32
C GLN A 24 -6.05 6.52 3.96
N LEU A 25 -5.99 7.85 3.86
CA LEU A 25 -6.21 8.58 2.60
C LEU A 25 -5.03 8.42 1.63
N LEU A 26 -3.81 8.34 2.17
CA LEU A 26 -2.57 8.25 1.41
C LEU A 26 -2.10 6.81 1.16
N THR A 27 -2.82 5.79 1.64
CA THR A 27 -2.40 4.39 1.44
C THR A 27 -2.45 4.05 -0.05
N PRO A 28 -1.32 3.69 -0.67
CA PRO A 28 -1.29 3.40 -2.09
C PRO A 28 -2.16 2.20 -2.46
N ARG A 29 -2.78 2.29 -3.63
CA ARG A 29 -3.59 1.22 -4.22
C ARG A 29 -2.78 0.50 -5.29
N PHE A 30 -2.74 -0.82 -5.18
CA PHE A 30 -2.07 -1.72 -6.10
C PHE A 30 -3.11 -2.55 -6.83
N GLN A 31 -3.06 -2.54 -8.17
CA GLN A 31 -3.94 -3.34 -8.99
C GLN A 31 -3.30 -4.70 -9.26
N VAL A 32 -4.01 -5.80 -9.03
CA VAL A 32 -3.56 -7.14 -9.40
C VAL A 32 -3.67 -7.29 -10.92
N VAL A 33 -2.55 -7.55 -11.57
CA VAL A 33 -2.44 -7.74 -13.02
C VAL A 33 -2.56 -9.21 -13.38
N SER A 34 -1.89 -10.08 -12.63
CA SER A 34 -1.93 -11.53 -12.80
C SER A 34 -1.59 -12.24 -11.50
N ILE A 35 -2.03 -13.50 -11.39
CA ILE A 35 -1.73 -14.40 -10.28
C ILE A 35 -1.28 -15.72 -10.91
N ASP A 36 -0.10 -16.21 -10.50
CA ASP A 36 0.38 -17.54 -10.83
C ASP A 36 0.22 -18.44 -9.60
N PHE A 37 -0.78 -19.30 -9.64
CA PHE A 37 -1.08 -20.23 -8.54
C PHE A 37 -0.08 -21.38 -8.44
N SER A 38 0.64 -21.70 -9.52
CA SER A 38 1.63 -22.80 -9.52
C SER A 38 2.93 -22.34 -8.86
N GLU A 39 3.32 -21.10 -9.12
CA GLU A 39 4.51 -20.49 -8.51
C GLU A 39 4.22 -19.73 -7.21
N GLN A 40 2.95 -19.64 -6.80
CA GLN A 40 2.47 -18.87 -5.65
C GLN A 40 2.86 -17.37 -5.72
N ARG A 41 2.83 -16.80 -6.92
CA ARG A 41 3.25 -15.40 -7.16
C ARG A 41 2.09 -14.57 -7.64
N MET A 42 2.16 -13.27 -7.38
CA MET A 42 1.28 -12.31 -8.02
C MET A 42 2.03 -11.09 -8.53
N VAL A 43 1.47 -10.51 -9.59
CA VAL A 43 1.97 -9.27 -10.19
C VAL A 43 1.00 -8.14 -9.88
N LEU A 44 1.52 -7.10 -9.24
CA LEU A 44 0.81 -5.90 -8.83
C LEU A 44 1.32 -4.70 -9.62
N ARG A 45 0.44 -3.78 -9.97
CA ARG A 45 0.81 -2.52 -10.63
C ARG A 45 0.39 -1.32 -9.82
N GLN A 46 1.29 -0.36 -9.70
CA GLN A 46 1.07 0.93 -9.07
C GLN A 46 1.71 2.02 -9.94
N SER A 47 0.90 2.87 -10.55
CA SER A 47 1.37 3.94 -11.44
C SER A 47 2.33 3.38 -12.51
N ASN A 48 3.62 3.78 -12.47
CA ASN A 48 4.66 3.35 -13.39
C ASN A 48 5.49 2.15 -12.88
N ARG A 49 5.11 1.54 -11.76
CA ARG A 49 5.82 0.42 -11.14
C ARG A 49 5.01 -0.86 -11.21
N THR A 50 5.70 -1.96 -11.50
CA THR A 50 5.16 -3.32 -11.46
C THR A 50 5.94 -4.12 -10.43
N TYR A 51 5.25 -4.74 -9.49
CA TYR A 51 5.80 -5.50 -8.38
C TYR A 51 5.43 -6.96 -8.59
N THR A 52 6.41 -7.85 -8.59
CA THR A 52 6.18 -9.29 -8.47
C THR A 52 6.43 -9.67 -7.03
N VAL A 53 5.43 -10.26 -6.38
CA VAL A 53 5.50 -10.65 -4.97
C VAL A 53 5.15 -12.12 -4.79
N ASN A 54 5.68 -12.74 -3.74
CA ASN A 54 5.23 -14.05 -3.28
C ASN A 54 3.95 -13.84 -2.44
N CYS A 55 2.89 -14.62 -2.73
CA CYS A 55 1.66 -14.62 -1.95
C CYS A 55 1.38 -15.97 -1.26
N ASP A 56 2.23 -16.98 -1.47
CA ASP A 56 2.11 -18.32 -0.88
C ASP A 56 0.66 -18.86 -0.99
N ASP A 57 0.06 -19.36 0.10
CA ASP A 57 -1.33 -19.86 0.09
C ASP A 57 -2.38 -18.74 -0.03
N ALA A 58 -2.00 -17.50 0.27
CA ALA A 58 -2.90 -16.36 0.27
C ALA A 58 -3.21 -15.82 -1.14
N CYS A 59 -2.56 -16.35 -2.19
CA CYS A 59 -2.86 -15.99 -3.58
C CYS A 59 -4.35 -16.16 -3.94
N ARG A 60 -5.06 -17.08 -3.26
CA ARG A 60 -6.49 -17.35 -3.45
C ARG A 60 -7.41 -16.23 -2.94
N ASP A 61 -6.92 -15.39 -2.05
CA ASP A 61 -7.69 -14.26 -1.49
C ASP A 61 -7.67 -13.04 -2.43
N PHE A 62 -6.84 -13.09 -3.47
CA PHE A 62 -6.69 -12.02 -4.46
C PHE A 62 -7.45 -12.34 -5.75
N ALA A 63 -7.89 -11.28 -6.43
CA ALA A 63 -8.58 -11.37 -7.71
C ALA A 63 -7.90 -10.47 -8.76
N VAL A 64 -7.66 -11.04 -9.94
CA VAL A 64 -7.11 -10.30 -11.10
C VAL A 64 -8.03 -9.14 -11.47
N GLY A 65 -7.45 -7.99 -11.79
CA GLY A 65 -8.15 -6.75 -12.12
C GLY A 65 -8.59 -5.92 -10.92
N ARG A 66 -8.58 -6.49 -9.71
CA ARG A 66 -8.99 -5.81 -8.48
C ARG A 66 -7.83 -5.02 -7.87
N SER A 67 -8.17 -3.89 -7.24
CA SER A 67 -7.22 -3.03 -6.54
C SER A 67 -7.30 -3.20 -5.04
N TYR A 68 -6.15 -3.33 -4.39
CA TYR A 68 -6.01 -3.50 -2.96
C TYR A 68 -5.16 -2.38 -2.36
N ARG A 69 -5.46 -2.00 -1.12
CA ARG A 69 -4.61 -1.07 -0.39
C ARG A 69 -3.43 -1.86 0.16
N ALA A 70 -2.23 -1.38 -0.10
CA ALA A 70 -1.03 -1.97 0.43
C ALA A 70 -0.10 -0.90 0.99
N MET A 71 0.76 -1.31 1.91
CA MET A 71 1.83 -0.50 2.45
C MET A 71 3.16 -1.14 2.08
N ASP A 72 4.02 -0.36 1.44
CA ASP A 72 5.39 -0.77 1.11
C ASP A 72 6.26 -0.70 2.38
N ARG A 73 6.83 -1.84 2.78
CA ARG A 73 7.74 -1.98 3.93
C ARG A 73 9.20 -2.10 3.52
N GLY A 74 9.52 -1.91 2.23
CA GLY A 74 10.85 -2.07 1.66
C GLY A 74 11.09 -3.45 1.09
N SER A 75 11.03 -4.51 1.92
CA SER A 75 11.21 -5.91 1.48
C SER A 75 9.93 -6.63 1.09
N ASP A 76 8.79 -6.12 1.55
CA ASP A 76 7.49 -6.77 1.43
C ASP A 76 6.38 -5.73 1.27
N LEU A 77 5.26 -6.17 0.68
CA LEU A 77 4.02 -5.42 0.64
C LEU A 77 3.07 -5.97 1.70
N GLU A 78 2.64 -5.12 2.63
CA GLU A 78 1.58 -5.43 3.59
C GLU A 78 0.23 -5.06 2.96
N ILE A 79 -0.53 -6.05 2.50
CA ILE A 79 -1.78 -5.87 1.76
C ILE A 79 -2.97 -6.22 2.66
N ARG A 80 -4.03 -5.39 2.64
CA ARG A 80 -5.26 -5.67 3.38
C ARG A 80 -6.32 -6.28 2.48
N VAL A 81 -6.78 -7.49 2.80
CA VAL A 81 -7.91 -8.18 2.15
C VAL A 81 -8.80 -8.82 3.20
N GLY A 82 -10.12 -8.69 3.05
CA GLY A 82 -11.08 -9.30 3.99
C GLY A 82 -10.88 -8.89 5.46
N GLY A 83 -10.27 -7.73 5.73
CA GLY A 83 -9.92 -7.28 7.09
C GLY A 83 -8.61 -7.88 7.64
N GLN A 84 -8.00 -8.84 6.95
CA GLN A 84 -6.71 -9.42 7.30
C GLN A 84 -5.56 -8.65 6.64
N ARG A 85 -4.37 -8.72 7.26
CA ARG A 85 -3.12 -8.16 6.72
C ARG A 85 -2.24 -9.31 6.25
N ILE A 86 -2.01 -9.38 4.95
CA ILE A 86 -1.14 -10.38 4.32
C ILE A 86 0.17 -9.69 3.98
N ARG A 87 1.30 -10.29 4.38
CA ARG A 87 2.63 -9.83 3.95
C ARG A 87 3.05 -10.62 2.73
N CYS A 88 3.31 -9.91 1.64
CA CYS A 88 3.73 -10.50 0.38
C CYS A 88 5.17 -10.06 0.08
N PRO A 89 6.18 -10.91 0.27
CA PRO A 89 7.57 -10.59 -0.01
C PRO A 89 7.78 -10.14 -1.46
N ILE A 90 8.53 -9.07 -1.68
CA ILE A 90 8.81 -8.55 -3.01
C ILE A 90 9.95 -9.35 -3.65
N ILE A 91 9.68 -9.95 -4.80
CA ILE A 91 10.64 -10.70 -5.61
C ILE A 91 11.30 -9.78 -6.64
N LYS A 92 10.51 -8.91 -7.28
CA LYS A 92 10.97 -8.03 -8.36
C LYS A 92 10.19 -6.73 -8.36
N ILE A 93 10.88 -5.62 -8.65
CA ILE A 93 10.26 -4.32 -8.95
C ILE A 93 10.74 -3.87 -10.33
N GLU A 94 9.80 -3.61 -11.22
CA GLU A 94 10.05 -3.03 -12.54
C GLU A 94 9.49 -1.63 -12.58
N VAL A 95 10.35 -0.65 -12.90
CA VAL A 95 9.96 0.75 -13.03
C VAL A 95 9.97 1.12 -14.51
N ARG A 96 8.83 1.56 -15.04
CA ARG A 96 8.73 2.11 -16.38
C ARG A 96 9.01 3.61 -16.32
N PHE A 97 9.91 4.07 -17.19
CA PHE A 97 10.20 5.49 -17.37
C PHE A 97 9.60 5.92 -18.71
N ASP A 98 8.69 6.89 -18.68
CA ASP A 98 8.24 7.56 -19.90
C ASP A 98 9.37 8.45 -20.40
N VAL A 99 10.16 7.95 -21.33
CA VAL A 99 11.16 8.74 -22.04
C VAL A 99 10.39 9.72 -22.93
N ARG A 100 10.21 10.96 -22.44
CA ARG A 100 9.81 12.05 -23.33
C ARG A 100 10.99 12.31 -24.26
N PRO A 101 10.84 12.20 -25.59
CA PRO A 101 11.87 12.67 -26.49
C PRO A 101 12.00 14.17 -26.29
N GLY A 102 13.05 14.58 -25.58
CA GLY A 102 13.46 15.98 -25.51
C GLY A 102 13.95 16.38 -26.88
N GLY A 103 13.10 17.06 -27.64
CA GLY A 103 13.51 17.79 -28.84
C GLY A 103 14.53 18.86 -28.43
N VAL A 104 15.77 18.63 -28.79
CA VAL A 104 16.79 19.68 -28.92
C VAL A 104 16.87 19.93 -30.42
N GLY A 105 16.19 20.99 -30.85
CA GLY A 105 16.34 21.62 -32.15
C GLY A 105 16.80 23.06 -31.93
#